data_AF-A0A537JA78-F1
#
_entry.id   AF-A0A537JA78-F1
#
_cell.length_a   1.000
_cell.length_b   1.000
_cell.length_c   1.000
_cell.angle_alpha   90.00
_cell.angle_beta   90.00
_cell.angle_gamma   90.00
#
_symmetry.space_group_name_H-M   'P 1'
#
loop_
_entity.id
_entity.type
_entity.pdbx_description
1 polymer ?
#
loop_
_entity_poly.entity_id
_entity_poly.type
_entity_poly.pdbx_seq_one_letter_code
_entity_poly.pdbx_strand_id
1 'polypeptide(L)' 'MQNRLMHDGASLTFLDAILRHKGEASEVTERFRRLSHAQKEDLFQFLRSL' A
#
# COMPACT_ATOMS: atom_id res chain seq x y z
N MET A 1 17.25 -6.60 4.11
CA MET A 1 16.17 -7.61 4.21
C MET A 1 15.00 -7.08 3.39
N GLN A 2 14.45 -7.88 2.48
CA GLN A 2 13.31 -7.43 1.68
C GLN A 2 12.05 -7.60 2.53
N ASN A 3 11.45 -6.49 2.98
CA ASN A 3 10.27 -6.53 3.82
C ASN A 3 9.13 -7.18 3.04
N ARG A 4 8.85 -8.45 3.38
CA ARG A 4 7.68 -9.16 2.90
C ARG A 4 6.47 -8.56 3.60
N LEU A 5 5.55 -8.03 2.81
CA LEU A 5 4.29 -7.46 3.29
C LEU A 5 3.16 -8.45 3.04
N MET A 6 2.01 -8.22 3.70
CA MET A 6 0.88 -9.14 3.78
C MET A 6 1.19 -10.43 4.55
N HIS A 7 0.15 -11.08 5.06
CA HIS A 7 0.22 -12.38 5.73
C HIS A 7 0.84 -13.50 4.87
N ASP A 8 0.71 -13.41 3.54
CA ASP A 8 1.28 -14.38 2.59
C ASP A 8 2.72 -14.04 2.16
N GLY A 9 3.22 -12.87 2.54
CA GLY A 9 4.56 -12.40 2.20
C GLY A 9 4.81 -12.19 0.70
N ALA A 10 3.78 -12.19 -0.14
CA ALA A 10 3.90 -12.10 -1.59
C ALA A 10 3.95 -10.64 -2.11
N SER A 11 3.77 -9.65 -1.24
CA SER A 11 3.92 -8.24 -1.60
C SER A 11 5.30 -7.73 -1.20
N LEU A 12 6.04 -7.17 -2.17
CA LEU A 12 7.40 -6.66 -1.96
C LEU A 12 7.45 -5.12 -1.86
N THR A 13 6.33 -4.45 -2.14
CA THR A 13 6.19 -3.00 -2.10
C THR A 13 4.91 -2.60 -1.39
N PHE A 14 4.88 -1.39 -0.82
CA PHE A 14 3.65 -0.83 -0.25
C PHE A 14 2.54 -0.70 -1.30
N LEU A 15 2.91 -0.37 -2.54
CA LEU A 15 1.96 -0.31 -3.65
C LEU A 15 1.27 -1.66 -3.86
N ASP A 16 2.04 -2.74 -3.96
CA ASP A 16 1.48 -4.09 -4.16
C ASP A 16 0.68 -4.55 -2.95
N ALA A 17 1.15 -4.25 -1.74
CA ALA A 17 0.41 -4.57 -0.52
C ALA A 17 -0.94 -3.86 -0.50
N ILE A 18 -0.97 -2.54 -0.72
CA ILE A 18 -2.20 -1.73 -0.70
C ILE A 18 -3.16 -2.20 -1.81
N LEU A 19 -2.68 -2.41 -3.05
CA LEU A 19 -3.55 -2.77 -4.18
C LEU A 19 -4.11 -4.21 -4.12
N ARG A 20 -3.46 -5.11 -3.37
CA ARG A 20 -3.94 -6.49 -3.18
C ARG A 20 -5.00 -6.63 -2.09
N HIS A 21 -5.26 -5.61 -1.29
CA HIS A 21 -6.35 -5.61 -0.33
C HIS A 21 -7.71 -5.64 -1.03
N LYS A 22 -8.64 -6.43 -0.48
CA LYS A 22 -9.99 -6.66 -1.02
C LYS A 22 -10.98 -6.77 0.14
N GLY A 23 -12.25 -7.08 -0.17
CA GLY A 23 -13.31 -7.19 0.84
C GLY A 23 -13.56 -5.83 1.48
N GLU A 24 -13.49 -5.76 2.81
CA GLU A 24 -13.72 -4.53 3.60
C GLU A 24 -12.74 -3.41 3.23
N ALA A 25 -11.52 -3.74 2.79
CA ALA A 25 -10.51 -2.76 2.40
C ALA A 25 -10.63 -2.27 0.94
N SER A 26 -11.64 -2.74 0.19
CA SER A 26 -11.81 -2.35 -1.23
C SER A 26 -12.06 -0.85 -1.39
N GLU A 27 -12.84 -0.25 -0.49
CA GLU A 27 -13.13 1.20 -0.54
C GLU A 27 -11.86 2.03 -0.33
N VAL A 28 -11.03 1.66 0.65
CA VAL A 28 -9.76 2.36 0.93
C VAL A 28 -8.79 2.18 -0.24
N THR A 29 -8.78 1.00 -0.87
CA THR A 29 -7.96 0.74 -2.07
C THR A 29 -8.39 1.62 -3.24
N GLU A 30 -9.69 1.83 -3.44
CA GLU A 30 -10.22 2.76 -4.46
C GLU A 30 -9.85 4.23 -4.15
N ARG A 31 -9.93 4.65 -2.89
CA ARG A 31 -9.48 5.98 -2.48
C ARG A 31 -7.98 6.17 -2.75
N PHE A 32 -7.17 5.16 -2.45
CA PHE A 32 -5.74 5.17 -2.75
C PHE A 32 -5.45 5.28 -4.25
N ARG A 33 -6.21 4.59 -5.11
CA ARG A 33 -6.06 4.69 -6.58
C ARG A 33 -6.19 6.14 -7.07
N ARG A 34 -7.09 6.91 -6.47
CA ARG A 34 -7.40 8.31 -6.83
C ARG A 34 -6.39 9.34 -6.30
N LEU A 35 -5.47 8.94 -5.41
CA LEU A 35 -4.41 9.83 -4.96
C LEU A 35 -3.49 10.23 -6.11
N SER A 36 -3.05 11.49 -6.09
CA SER A 36 -2.01 11.98 -6.98
C SER A 36 -0.68 11.25 -6.71
N HIS A 37 0.25 11.35 -7.66
CA HIS A 37 1.58 10.75 -7.47
C HIS A 37 2.29 11.31 -6.23
N ALA A 38 2.23 12.63 -6.02
CA ALA A 38 2.82 13.28 -4.85
C ALA A 38 2.21 12.77 -3.53
N GLN A 39 0.88 12.66 -3.47
CA GLN A 39 0.19 12.14 -2.27
C GLN A 39 0.55 10.68 -1.98
N LYS A 40 0.77 9.86 -3.01
CA LYS A 40 1.22 8.49 -2.85
C LYS A 40 2.65 8.44 -2.31
N GLU A 41 3.54 9.31 -2.78
CA GLU A 41 4.90 9.37 -2.26
C GLU A 41 4.94 9.84 -0.80
N ASP A 42 4.17 10.87 -0.44
CA ASP A 42 4.05 11.32 0.95
C ASP A 42 3.57 10.20 1.87
N LEU A 43 2.56 9.44 1.43
CA LEU A 43 2.08 8.27 2.15
C LEU A 43 3.16 7.18 2.27
N PHE A 44 3.92 6.91 1.21
CA PHE A 44 5.02 5.95 1.27
C PHE A 44 6.14 6.40 2.19
N GLN A 45 6.47 7.70 2.23
CA GLN A 45 7.44 8.25 3.19
C GLN A 45 6.96 8.05 4.62
N PHE A 46 5.70 8.37 4.90
CA PHE A 46 5.10 8.12 6.21
C PHE A 46 5.20 6.64 6.61
N LEU A 47 4.81 5.71 5.72
CA LEU A 47 4.86 4.27 5.99
C LEU A 47 6.30 3.73 6.19
N ARG A 48 7.31 4.36 5.58
CA ARG A 48 8.73 4.00 5.81
C ARG A 48 9.26 4.46 7.17
N SER A 49 8.58 5.38 7.85
CA SER A 49 8.98 5.90 9.17
C SER A 49 8.41 5.14 10.37
N LEU A 50 7.56 4.13 10.12
CA LEU A 50 6.98 3.24 11.13
C LEU A 50 7.89 2.04 11.40
#